data_AF-A0A166UE85-F1
#
_entry.id   AF-A0A166UE85-F1
#
_cell.length_a   1.000
_cell.length_b   1.000
_cell.length_c   1.000
_cell.angle_alpha   90.00
_cell.angle_beta   90.00
_cell.angle_gamma   90.00
#
_symmetry.space_group_name_H-M   'P 1'
#
loop_
_entity.id
_entity.type
_entity.pdbx_description
1 polymer ?
#
loop_
_entity_poly.entity_id
_entity_poly.type
_entity_poly.pdbx_seq_one_letter_code
_entity_poly.pdbx_strand_id
1 'polypeptide(L)'
;MARRYGGRFSPQPGDTADRHDAPARLDVDPVGGRANLMFLPPALLTFTSLGAGPAGLVLGLAGAGVLAAGAWVLRAGLTAEAAFHARRAARPPAVPRKILAAAMTGTGTALAAASGDLSVVGPVLYGLAAAGLHVAAFGIDPLRSKGMEGVDTFQHDRVARVVEEAEALLASMSDAVKRAGDRTAETRLARFQNTARDLIRVVEEDPRDLTAARKYLVVYLRGARDATVKFADIYARSGDAQAKADYLALLDDLDENFAARTRASLLEDRGDLTVEIDVLRERLAREGVHSE
;
A
#
# COMPACT_ATOMS: atom_id res chain seq x y z
N MET A 1 10.39 59.35 17.42
CA MET A 1 9.73 58.69 16.27
C MET A 1 10.79 57.99 15.43
N ALA A 2 10.94 56.68 15.53
CA ALA A 2 11.94 55.93 14.77
C ALA A 2 11.25 55.08 13.70
N ARG A 3 11.36 55.46 12.43
CA ARG A 3 10.98 54.61 11.29
C ARG A 3 12.15 53.66 11.00
N ARG A 4 11.93 52.35 11.16
CA ARG A 4 12.86 51.32 10.70
C ARG A 4 12.65 51.10 9.20
N TYR A 5 13.70 51.29 8.42
CA TYR A 5 13.74 50.90 7.01
C TYR A 5 14.05 49.39 6.93
N GLY A 6 13.16 48.63 6.30
CA GLY A 6 13.40 47.23 5.90
C GLY A 6 13.66 47.16 4.41
N GLY A 7 14.78 46.57 4.00
CA GLY A 7 15.12 46.34 2.59
C GLY A 7 14.23 45.25 1.97
N ARG A 8 14.15 45.24 0.63
CA ARG A 8 13.31 44.34 -0.20
C ARG A 8 13.55 42.83 -0.03
N PHE A 9 14.53 42.42 0.79
CA PHE A 9 14.86 41.03 1.09
C PHE A 9 14.97 40.75 2.59
N SER A 10 14.39 41.60 3.44
CA SER A 10 14.38 41.36 4.88
C SER A 10 13.24 40.37 5.20
N PRO A 11 13.51 39.22 5.84
CA PRO A 11 12.47 38.27 6.21
C PRO A 11 11.47 38.96 7.16
N GLN A 12 10.20 38.98 6.76
CA GLN A 12 9.13 39.56 7.58
C GLN A 12 8.77 38.60 8.72
N PRO A 13 8.49 39.11 9.93
CA PRO A 13 7.97 38.31 11.02
C PRO A 13 6.52 37.94 10.68
N GLY A 14 6.34 36.77 10.09
CA GLY A 14 5.06 36.26 9.60
C GLY A 14 5.20 35.07 8.64
N ASP A 15 6.39 34.81 8.09
CA ASP A 15 6.59 33.82 7.02
C ASP A 15 7.24 32.50 7.48
N THR A 16 7.05 32.14 8.75
CA THR A 16 7.33 30.79 9.26
C THR A 16 6.05 30.20 9.81
N ALA A 17 5.03 30.09 8.95
CA ALA A 17 4.05 29.05 9.12
C ALA A 17 4.81 27.73 8.92
N ASP A 18 5.02 27.02 10.02
CA ASP A 18 5.56 25.67 10.12
C ASP A 18 5.10 24.80 8.95
N ARG A 19 5.91 24.73 7.88
CA ARG A 19 5.94 23.56 7.02
C ARG A 19 6.64 22.48 7.82
N HIS A 20 5.86 21.80 8.66
CA HIS A 20 6.15 20.42 8.98
C HIS A 20 5.98 19.63 7.68
N ASP A 21 6.98 19.70 6.80
CA ASP A 21 7.19 18.71 5.76
C ASP A 21 7.37 17.39 6.52
N ALA A 22 6.27 16.65 6.67
CA ALA A 22 6.29 15.32 7.26
C ALA A 22 7.38 14.54 6.52
N PRO A 23 8.35 13.93 7.23
CA PRO A 23 9.48 13.30 6.59
C PRO A 23 8.97 12.31 5.56
N ALA A 24 9.41 12.48 4.31
CA ALA A 24 9.07 11.59 3.22
C ALA A 24 9.34 10.16 3.71
N ARG A 25 8.28 9.36 3.86
CA ARG A 25 8.40 7.98 4.33
C ARG A 25 9.27 7.26 3.31
N LEU A 26 10.46 6.86 3.73
CA LEU A 26 11.35 6.02 2.94
C LEU A 26 10.62 4.70 2.67
N ASP A 27 10.18 4.52 1.43
CA ASP A 27 9.61 3.26 0.97
C ASP A 27 10.79 2.28 0.81
N VAL A 28 11.00 1.44 1.82
CA VAL A 28 12.08 0.46 1.82
C VAL A 28 11.65 -0.67 0.90
N ASP A 29 12.41 -0.89 -0.19
CA ASP A 29 12.16 -2.01 -1.09
C ASP A 29 12.06 -3.31 -0.27
N PRO A 30 10.89 -3.98 -0.25
CA PRO A 30 10.70 -5.19 0.53
C PRO A 30 11.59 -6.34 0.04
N VAL A 31 12.11 -6.25 -1.19
CA VAL A 31 13.12 -7.16 -1.74
C VAL A 31 14.52 -6.71 -1.28
N GLY A 32 14.82 -6.97 -0.01
CA GLY A 32 16.14 -6.66 0.54
C GLY A 32 17.27 -7.51 -0.07
N GLY A 33 18.53 -7.09 0.17
CA GLY A 33 19.73 -7.79 -0.35
C GLY A 33 19.82 -9.28 -0.01
N ARG A 34 19.15 -9.74 1.06
CA ARG A 34 19.04 -11.16 1.44
C ARG A 34 18.33 -12.01 0.39
N ALA A 35 17.32 -11.48 -0.30
CA ALA A 35 16.61 -12.19 -1.37
C ALA A 35 17.48 -12.28 -2.65
N ASN A 36 18.25 -11.24 -2.97
CA ASN A 36 19.17 -11.27 -4.10
C ASN A 36 20.32 -12.27 -3.89
N LEU A 37 20.73 -12.49 -2.63
CA LEU A 37 21.75 -13.49 -2.29
C LEU A 37 21.34 -14.93 -2.66
N MET A 38 20.03 -15.21 -2.75
CA MET A 38 19.51 -16.54 -3.13
C MET A 38 19.77 -16.90 -4.60
N PHE A 39 20.26 -15.97 -5.43
CA PHE A 39 20.76 -16.29 -6.78
C PHE A 39 22.21 -16.79 -6.80
N LEU A 40 22.96 -16.68 -5.70
CA LEU A 40 24.32 -17.20 -5.63
C LEU A 40 24.38 -18.74 -5.67
N PRO A 41 23.57 -19.49 -4.88
CA PRO A 41 23.58 -20.95 -4.95
C PRO A 41 23.34 -21.53 -6.36
N PRO A 42 22.31 -21.10 -7.13
CA PRO A 42 22.12 -21.62 -8.50
C PRO A 42 23.26 -21.23 -9.44
N ALA A 43 23.83 -20.03 -9.31
CA ALA A 43 24.98 -19.62 -10.11
C ALA A 43 26.19 -20.51 -9.82
N LEU A 44 26.54 -20.68 -8.54
CA LEU A 44 27.66 -21.52 -8.13
C LEU A 44 27.46 -22.97 -8.59
N LEU A 45 26.26 -23.51 -8.41
CA LEU A 45 25.92 -24.87 -8.84
C LEU A 45 26.13 -25.04 -10.35
N THR A 46 25.61 -24.12 -11.16
CA THR A 46 25.81 -24.12 -12.63
C THR A 46 27.30 -24.19 -12.98
N PHE A 47 28.13 -23.36 -12.35
CA PHE A 47 29.59 -23.36 -12.60
C PHE A 47 30.26 -24.67 -12.17
N THR A 48 29.92 -25.19 -10.99
CA THR A 48 30.52 -26.44 -10.48
C THR A 48 30.10 -27.66 -11.29
N SER A 49 28.93 -27.63 -11.94
CA SER A 49 28.41 -28.75 -12.72
C SER A 49 29.03 -28.89 -14.11
N LEU A 50 29.72 -27.86 -14.63
CA LEU A 50 30.39 -27.90 -15.94
C LEU A 50 31.49 -28.98 -16.04
N GLY A 51 32.07 -29.38 -14.90
CA GLY A 51 33.11 -30.42 -14.82
C GLY A 51 32.61 -31.81 -14.39
N ALA A 52 31.32 -31.99 -14.09
CA ALA A 52 30.78 -33.17 -13.41
C ALA A 52 30.38 -34.34 -14.35
N GLY A 53 30.78 -34.28 -15.63
CA GLY A 53 30.34 -35.22 -16.67
C GLY A 53 28.88 -35.01 -17.10
N PRO A 54 28.37 -35.75 -18.11
CA PRO A 54 27.07 -35.45 -18.72
C PRO A 54 25.88 -35.58 -17.75
N ALA A 55 25.84 -36.65 -16.94
CA ALA A 55 24.77 -36.87 -15.97
C ALA A 55 24.80 -35.82 -14.84
N GLY A 56 26.00 -35.52 -14.32
CA GLY A 56 26.18 -34.49 -13.29
C GLY A 56 25.84 -33.09 -13.79
N LEU A 57 26.16 -32.78 -15.05
CA LEU A 57 25.80 -31.52 -15.69
C LEU A 57 24.28 -31.37 -15.82
N VAL A 58 23.57 -32.38 -16.31
CA VAL A 58 22.10 -32.31 -16.46
C VAL A 58 21.41 -32.15 -15.12
N LEU A 59 21.79 -32.95 -14.11
CA LEU A 59 21.22 -32.85 -12.76
C LEU A 59 21.56 -31.52 -12.09
N GLY A 60 22.79 -31.04 -12.26
CA GLY A 60 23.25 -29.75 -11.74
C GLY A 60 22.51 -28.57 -12.34
N LEU A 61 22.31 -28.56 -13.67
CA LEU A 61 21.52 -27.53 -14.36
C LEU A 61 20.05 -27.59 -13.98
N ALA A 62 19.47 -28.80 -13.86
CA ALA A 62 18.10 -28.96 -13.39
C ALA A 62 17.94 -28.43 -11.95
N GLY A 63 18.84 -28.79 -11.04
CA GLY A 63 18.88 -28.28 -9.67
C GLY A 63 19.03 -26.76 -9.64
N ALA A 64 19.97 -26.20 -10.41
CA ALA A 64 20.19 -24.75 -10.51
C ALA A 64 18.96 -24.03 -11.06
N GLY A 65 18.29 -24.58 -12.07
CA GLY A 65 17.05 -24.03 -12.62
C GLY A 65 15.93 -23.98 -11.58
N VAL A 66 15.75 -25.06 -10.81
CA VAL A 66 14.75 -25.11 -9.74
C VAL A 66 15.08 -24.12 -8.62
N LEU A 67 16.36 -24.01 -8.22
CA LEU A 67 16.82 -23.04 -7.22
C LEU A 67 16.60 -21.59 -7.69
N ALA A 68 16.93 -21.28 -8.95
CA ALA A 68 16.73 -19.94 -9.52
C ALA A 68 15.25 -19.57 -9.62
N ALA A 69 14.40 -20.50 -10.04
CA ALA A 69 12.96 -20.29 -10.05
C ALA A 69 12.40 -20.11 -8.62
N GLY A 70 12.89 -20.87 -7.64
CA GLY A 70 12.57 -20.68 -6.23
C GLY A 70 12.95 -19.30 -5.70
N ALA A 71 14.14 -18.79 -6.06
CA ALA A 71 14.58 -17.43 -5.70
C ALA A 71 13.67 -16.36 -6.31
N TRP A 72 13.19 -16.55 -7.55
CA TRP A 72 12.24 -15.63 -8.17
C TRP A 72 10.88 -15.63 -7.47
N VAL A 73 10.35 -16.82 -7.12
CA VAL A 73 9.11 -16.97 -6.35
C VAL A 73 9.24 -16.33 -4.96
N LEU A 74 10.40 -16.48 -4.30
CA LEU A 74 10.68 -15.86 -2.99
C LEU A 74 10.55 -14.34 -3.05
N ARG A 75 11.11 -13.68 -4.08
CA ARG A 75 10.98 -12.21 -4.25
C ARG A 75 9.51 -11.79 -4.31
N ALA A 76 8.71 -12.48 -5.13
CA ALA A 76 7.28 -12.22 -5.24
C ALA A 76 6.51 -12.51 -3.92
N GLY A 77 6.99 -13.47 -3.12
CA GLY A 77 6.47 -13.77 -1.78
C GLY A 77 6.74 -12.64 -0.78
N LEU A 78 7.96 -12.13 -0.74
CA LEU A 78 8.35 -11.02 0.15
C LEU A 78 7.60 -9.72 -0.20
N THR A 79 7.43 -9.42 -1.48
CA THR A 79 6.62 -8.26 -1.91
C THR A 79 5.15 -8.41 -1.50
N ALA A 80 4.58 -9.61 -1.66
CA ALA A 80 3.20 -9.87 -1.27
C ALA A 80 2.99 -9.80 0.25
N GLU A 81 3.95 -10.29 1.03
CA GLU A 81 3.93 -10.18 2.48
C GLU A 81 4.05 -8.72 2.93
N ALA A 82 4.95 -7.92 2.32
CA ALA A 82 5.07 -6.51 2.65
C ALA A 82 3.76 -5.75 2.37
N ALA A 83 3.10 -6.04 1.23
CA ALA A 83 1.79 -5.49 0.91
C ALA A 83 0.70 -5.94 1.90
N PHE A 84 0.76 -7.19 2.38
CA PHE A 84 -0.12 -7.70 3.43
C PHE A 84 0.13 -6.98 4.76
N HIS A 85 1.39 -6.78 5.15
CA HIS A 85 1.76 -6.12 6.40
C HIS A 85 1.44 -4.63 6.42
N ALA A 86 1.58 -3.95 5.29
CA ALA A 86 1.25 -2.53 5.15
C ALA A 86 -0.24 -2.20 5.41
N ARG A 87 -1.15 -3.17 5.21
CA ARG A 87 -2.60 -3.00 5.41
C ARG A 87 -3.01 -3.42 6.82
N ARG A 88 -3.94 -2.71 7.47
CA ARG A 88 -4.49 -3.15 8.78
C ARG A 88 -5.45 -4.33 8.64
N ALA A 89 -6.27 -4.33 7.59
CA ALA A 89 -7.15 -5.42 7.22
C ALA A 89 -6.72 -6.02 5.88
N ALA A 90 -6.45 -7.33 5.83
CA ALA A 90 -6.05 -8.01 4.61
C ALA A 90 -6.35 -9.51 4.63
N ARG A 91 -6.73 -10.04 3.46
CA ARG A 91 -6.83 -11.48 3.21
C ARG A 91 -5.44 -12.06 2.92
N PRO A 92 -5.16 -13.32 3.30
CA PRO A 92 -3.88 -13.94 3.00
C PRO A 92 -3.67 -14.07 1.49
N PRO A 93 -2.42 -14.03 1.00
CA PRO A 93 -2.12 -14.26 -0.41
C PRO A 93 -2.63 -15.64 -0.87
N ALA A 94 -3.21 -15.69 -2.08
CA ALA A 94 -3.85 -16.90 -2.61
C ALA A 94 -2.88 -18.09 -2.81
N VAL A 95 -1.59 -17.81 -2.96
CA VAL A 95 -0.53 -18.82 -3.08
C VAL A 95 0.52 -18.53 -2.02
N PRO A 96 0.89 -19.48 -1.15
CA PRO A 96 1.95 -19.31 -0.17
C PRO A 96 3.31 -19.42 -0.86
N ARG A 97 3.78 -18.30 -1.41
CA ARG A 97 4.95 -18.24 -2.30
C ARG A 97 6.25 -18.56 -1.58
N LYS A 98 6.44 -18.16 -0.32
CA LYS A 98 7.65 -18.54 0.44
C LYS A 98 7.68 -20.03 0.77
N ILE A 99 6.53 -20.64 1.08
CA ILE A 99 6.46 -22.10 1.26
C ILE A 99 6.83 -22.81 -0.04
N LEU A 100 6.30 -22.34 -1.17
CA LEU A 100 6.65 -22.87 -2.49
C LEU A 100 8.15 -22.68 -2.78
N ALA A 101 8.71 -21.51 -2.50
CA ALA A 101 10.14 -21.24 -2.66
C ALA A 101 11.02 -22.13 -1.76
N ALA A 102 10.59 -22.42 -0.52
CA ALA A 102 11.27 -23.36 0.36
C ALA A 102 11.25 -24.79 -0.20
N ALA A 103 10.10 -25.23 -0.73
CA ALA A 103 9.96 -26.53 -1.39
C ALA A 103 10.86 -26.61 -2.63
N MET A 104 10.90 -25.58 -3.47
CA MET A 104 11.81 -25.50 -4.63
C MET A 104 13.27 -25.48 -4.20
N THR A 105 13.61 -24.78 -3.12
CA THR A 105 14.97 -24.77 -2.56
C THR A 105 15.40 -26.16 -2.13
N GLY A 106 14.52 -26.90 -1.44
CA GLY A 106 14.79 -28.29 -1.05
C GLY A 106 14.95 -29.22 -2.25
N THR A 107 14.03 -29.17 -3.21
CA THR A 107 14.10 -29.99 -4.43
C THR A 107 15.33 -29.69 -5.27
N GLY A 108 15.66 -28.42 -5.48
CA GLY A 108 16.85 -28.02 -6.23
C GLY A 108 18.16 -28.47 -5.56
N THR A 109 18.21 -28.41 -4.22
CA THR A 109 19.35 -28.91 -3.44
C THR A 109 19.45 -30.44 -3.50
N ALA A 110 18.33 -31.16 -3.42
CA ALA A 110 18.32 -32.61 -3.56
C ALA A 110 18.80 -33.04 -4.95
N LEU A 111 18.34 -32.37 -6.01
CA LEU A 111 18.80 -32.62 -7.39
C LEU A 111 20.31 -32.36 -7.53
N ALA A 112 20.81 -31.29 -6.92
CA ALA A 112 22.24 -30.98 -6.91
C ALA A 112 23.05 -32.09 -6.21
N ALA A 113 22.60 -32.53 -5.03
CA ALA A 113 23.28 -33.57 -4.25
C ALA A 113 23.20 -34.97 -4.90
N ALA A 114 22.16 -35.24 -5.70
CA ALA A 114 22.02 -36.49 -6.43
C ALA A 114 23.08 -36.67 -7.55
N SER A 115 23.83 -35.62 -7.88
CA SER A 115 24.94 -35.71 -8.84
C SER A 115 26.21 -36.40 -8.28
N GLY A 116 26.30 -36.59 -6.96
CA GLY A 116 27.50 -37.09 -6.29
C GLY A 116 27.49 -38.56 -5.84
N ASP A 117 26.32 -39.18 -5.62
CA ASP A 117 26.18 -40.53 -5.04
C ASP A 117 24.96 -41.30 -5.60
N LEU A 118 24.99 -42.64 -5.56
CA LEU A 118 23.87 -43.51 -5.95
C LEU A 118 22.78 -43.66 -4.87
N SER A 119 23.03 -43.19 -3.64
CA SER A 119 22.06 -43.32 -2.54
C SER A 119 21.04 -42.17 -2.56
N VAL A 120 19.76 -42.49 -2.40
CA VAL A 120 18.66 -41.50 -2.38
C VAL A 120 18.58 -40.78 -1.02
N VAL A 121 19.14 -41.37 0.04
CA VAL A 121 19.02 -40.84 1.41
C VAL A 121 19.74 -39.49 1.57
N GLY A 122 20.98 -39.39 1.08
CA GLY A 122 21.77 -38.15 1.15
C GLY A 122 21.08 -36.94 0.51
N PRO A 123 20.68 -37.03 -0.79
CA PRO A 123 19.94 -35.99 -1.48
C PRO A 123 18.67 -35.52 -0.76
N VAL A 124 17.90 -36.46 -0.21
CA VAL A 124 16.68 -36.12 0.56
C VAL A 124 17.02 -35.35 1.82
N LEU A 125 18.03 -35.77 2.58
CA LEU A 125 18.46 -35.07 3.79
C LEU A 125 18.96 -33.65 3.50
N TYR A 126 19.77 -33.47 2.45
CA TYR A 126 20.21 -32.14 2.03
C TYR A 126 19.05 -31.26 1.57
N GLY A 127 18.08 -31.83 0.84
CA GLY A 127 16.87 -31.11 0.44
C GLY A 127 16.02 -30.66 1.63
N LEU A 128 15.79 -31.55 2.59
CA LEU A 128 15.04 -31.22 3.82
C LEU A 128 15.76 -30.17 4.65
N ALA A 129 17.08 -30.29 4.82
CA ALA A 129 17.87 -29.30 5.55
C ALA A 129 17.82 -27.92 4.86
N ALA A 130 17.95 -27.88 3.54
CA ALA A 130 17.88 -26.63 2.78
C ALA A 130 16.48 -25.99 2.83
N ALA A 131 15.41 -26.78 2.72
CA ALA A 131 14.04 -26.29 2.88
C ALA A 131 13.80 -25.73 4.30
N GLY A 132 14.28 -26.44 5.33
CA GLY A 132 14.18 -25.99 6.73
C GLY A 132 14.95 -24.69 6.98
N LEU A 133 16.19 -24.59 6.48
CA LEU A 133 16.99 -23.36 6.54
C LEU A 133 16.32 -22.21 5.78
N HIS A 134 15.67 -22.48 4.64
CA HIS A 134 14.93 -21.47 3.89
C HIS A 134 13.74 -20.93 4.70
N VAL A 135 12.95 -21.82 5.32
CA VAL A 135 11.84 -21.42 6.20
C VAL A 135 12.37 -20.63 7.40
N ALA A 136 13.48 -21.06 8.01
CA ALA A 136 14.07 -20.35 9.14
C ALA A 136 14.59 -18.95 8.75
N ALA A 137 15.15 -18.79 7.54
CA ALA A 137 15.72 -17.52 7.08
C ALA A 137 14.65 -16.50 6.62
N PHE A 138 13.56 -16.96 5.99
CA PHE A 138 12.57 -16.08 5.34
C PHE A 138 11.18 -16.13 5.98
N GLY A 139 10.94 -17.05 6.91
CA GLY A 139 9.64 -17.28 7.52
C GLY A 139 8.62 -17.92 6.58
N ILE A 140 7.42 -18.10 7.10
CA ILE A 140 6.27 -18.65 6.38
C ILE A 140 5.39 -17.48 5.89
N ASP A 141 4.70 -17.65 4.75
CA ASP A 141 3.70 -16.67 4.30
C ASP A 141 2.57 -16.48 5.35
N PRO A 142 1.98 -15.29 5.46
CA PRO A 142 0.80 -15.09 6.29
C PRO A 142 -0.37 -15.95 5.79
N LEU A 143 -0.79 -16.94 6.59
CA LEU A 143 -1.85 -17.90 6.24
C LEU A 143 -3.24 -17.51 6.76
N ARG A 144 -3.31 -16.51 7.65
CA ARG A 144 -4.56 -16.05 8.25
C ARG A 144 -4.80 -14.60 7.90
N SER A 145 -6.07 -14.25 7.73
CA SER A 145 -6.48 -12.86 7.66
C SER A 145 -6.17 -12.14 8.96
N LYS A 146 -5.84 -10.86 8.86
CA LYS A 146 -5.69 -9.96 10.01
C LYS A 146 -6.69 -8.82 9.92
N GLY A 147 -7.10 -8.30 11.06
CA GLY A 147 -8.03 -7.17 11.15
C GLY A 147 -9.43 -7.48 10.58
N MET A 148 -9.85 -8.75 10.59
CA MET A 148 -11.15 -9.20 10.07
C MET A 148 -12.00 -9.95 11.12
N GLU A 149 -11.66 -9.87 12.41
CA GLU A 149 -12.39 -10.54 13.49
C GLU A 149 -13.35 -9.57 14.19
N GLY A 150 -14.65 -9.87 14.17
CA GLY A 150 -15.66 -9.25 15.05
C GLY A 150 -16.58 -8.17 14.44
N VAL A 151 -16.42 -7.76 13.17
CA VAL A 151 -17.26 -6.73 12.53
C VAL A 151 -17.69 -7.17 11.14
N ASP A 152 -18.99 -7.03 10.87
CA ASP A 152 -19.76 -7.38 9.66
C ASP A 152 -18.93 -7.35 8.35
N THR A 153 -18.47 -8.52 7.88
CA THR A 153 -17.67 -8.70 6.65
C THR A 153 -18.35 -8.09 5.42
N PHE A 154 -19.67 -7.95 5.42
CA PHE A 154 -20.42 -7.29 4.36
C PHE A 154 -20.20 -5.77 4.31
N GLN A 155 -19.96 -5.12 5.45
CA GLN A 155 -19.69 -3.68 5.49
C GLN A 155 -18.28 -3.39 4.99
N HIS A 156 -17.28 -4.16 5.40
CA HIS A 156 -15.91 -4.02 4.89
C HIS A 156 -15.82 -4.30 3.39
N ASP A 157 -16.47 -5.35 2.87
CA ASP A 157 -16.50 -5.62 1.42
C ASP A 157 -17.25 -4.52 0.63
N ARG A 158 -18.14 -3.76 1.28
CA ARG A 158 -18.81 -2.61 0.67
C ARG A 158 -17.91 -1.37 0.68
N VAL A 159 -17.22 -1.11 1.78
CA VAL A 159 -16.23 -0.03 1.90
C VAL A 159 -15.13 -0.23 0.86
N ALA A 160 -14.51 -1.41 0.81
CA ALA A 160 -13.41 -1.70 -0.10
C ALA A 160 -13.78 -1.43 -1.57
N ARG A 161 -14.98 -1.85 -2.00
CA ARG A 161 -15.46 -1.59 -3.36
C ARG A 161 -15.68 -0.11 -3.65
N VAL A 162 -16.23 0.64 -2.69
CA VAL A 162 -16.45 2.09 -2.86
C VAL A 162 -15.12 2.84 -2.89
N VAL A 163 -14.15 2.43 -2.07
CA VAL A 163 -12.81 3.02 -2.06
C VAL A 163 -12.09 2.75 -3.37
N GLU A 164 -12.13 1.52 -3.87
CA GLU A 164 -11.52 1.15 -5.16
C GLU A 164 -12.15 1.96 -6.32
N GLU A 165 -13.47 2.11 -6.33
CA GLU A 165 -14.17 2.94 -7.32
C GLU A 165 -13.77 4.43 -7.19
N ALA A 166 -13.66 4.95 -5.97
CA ALA A 166 -13.24 6.33 -5.72
C ALA A 166 -11.81 6.60 -6.22
N GLU A 167 -10.84 5.73 -5.89
CA GLU A 167 -9.46 5.86 -6.37
C GLU A 167 -9.37 5.73 -7.90
N ALA A 168 -10.17 4.84 -8.51
CA ALA A 168 -10.25 4.73 -9.96
C ALA A 168 -10.79 6.02 -10.62
N LEU A 169 -11.78 6.68 -10.00
CA LEU A 169 -12.27 7.98 -10.46
C LEU A 169 -11.19 9.06 -10.35
N LEU A 170 -10.47 9.12 -9.23
CA LEU A 170 -9.35 10.07 -9.05
C LEU A 170 -8.26 9.85 -10.09
N ALA A 171 -7.88 8.59 -10.36
CA ALA A 171 -6.92 8.26 -11.41
C ALA A 171 -7.40 8.71 -12.80
N SER A 172 -8.67 8.44 -13.13
CA SER A 172 -9.28 8.90 -14.39
C SER A 172 -9.27 10.42 -14.52
N MET A 173 -9.42 11.17 -13.42
CA MET A 173 -9.31 12.63 -13.43
C MET A 173 -7.89 13.09 -13.74
N SER A 174 -6.87 12.46 -13.13
CA SER A 174 -5.46 12.76 -13.43
C SER A 174 -5.13 12.57 -14.91
N ASP A 175 -5.63 11.50 -15.51
CA ASP A 175 -5.38 11.22 -16.93
C ASP A 175 -6.14 12.18 -17.84
N ALA A 176 -7.36 12.57 -17.47
CA ALA A 176 -8.14 13.55 -18.20
C ALA A 176 -7.49 14.94 -18.16
N VAL A 177 -7.07 15.43 -16.98
CA VAL A 177 -6.52 16.79 -16.84
C VAL A 177 -5.20 16.96 -17.59
N LYS A 178 -4.37 15.91 -17.68
CA LYS A 178 -3.12 15.93 -18.47
C LYS A 178 -3.35 16.24 -19.95
N ARG A 179 -4.51 15.85 -20.50
CA ARG A 179 -4.88 16.18 -21.88
C ARG A 179 -5.15 17.66 -22.09
N ALA A 180 -5.51 18.40 -21.02
CA ALA A 180 -5.68 19.85 -21.06
C ALA A 180 -4.34 20.59 -21.13
N GLY A 181 -3.25 20.00 -20.62
CA GLY A 181 -1.90 20.58 -20.65
C GLY A 181 -1.71 21.82 -19.77
N ASP A 182 -2.64 22.11 -18.85
CA ASP A 182 -2.57 23.27 -17.95
C ASP A 182 -2.03 22.88 -16.56
N ARG A 183 -0.84 23.40 -16.24
CA ARG A 183 -0.17 23.14 -14.96
C ARG A 183 -0.96 23.60 -13.73
N THR A 184 -1.79 24.64 -13.86
CA THR A 184 -2.56 25.17 -12.73
C THR A 184 -3.70 24.20 -12.40
N ALA A 185 -4.42 23.74 -13.41
CA ALA A 185 -5.47 22.74 -13.28
C ALA A 185 -4.92 21.41 -12.72
N GLU A 186 -3.76 20.94 -13.21
CA GLU A 186 -3.07 19.76 -12.66
C GLU A 186 -2.75 19.92 -11.17
N THR A 187 -2.18 21.06 -10.78
CA THR A 187 -1.81 21.32 -9.38
C THR A 187 -3.04 21.41 -8.48
N ARG A 188 -4.11 22.07 -8.93
CA ARG A 188 -5.34 22.21 -8.14
C ARG A 188 -6.06 20.88 -8.00
N LEU A 189 -6.10 20.07 -9.06
CA LEU A 189 -6.64 18.72 -9.01
C LEU A 189 -5.84 17.84 -8.04
N ALA A 190 -4.52 17.89 -8.07
CA ALA A 190 -3.67 17.12 -7.16
C ALA A 190 -3.93 17.48 -5.68
N ARG A 191 -4.19 18.78 -5.39
CA ARG A 191 -4.60 19.18 -4.03
C ARG A 191 -5.94 18.57 -3.65
N PHE A 192 -6.96 18.70 -4.50
CA PHE A 192 -8.26 18.09 -4.25
C PHE A 192 -8.17 16.57 -4.05
N GLN A 193 -7.33 15.88 -4.83
CA GLN A 193 -7.09 14.44 -4.68
C GLN A 193 -6.53 14.07 -3.30
N ASN A 194 -5.66 14.91 -2.73
CA ASN A 194 -5.16 14.66 -1.37
C ASN A 194 -6.29 14.77 -0.34
N THR A 195 -7.12 15.80 -0.44
CA THR A 195 -8.30 15.98 0.42
C THR A 195 -9.31 14.83 0.27
N ALA A 196 -9.53 14.36 -0.96
CA ALA A 196 -10.39 13.20 -1.22
C ALA A 196 -9.80 11.91 -0.60
N ARG A 197 -8.49 11.70 -0.70
CA ARG A 197 -7.79 10.57 -0.05
C ARG A 197 -7.86 10.63 1.46
N ASP A 198 -7.87 11.82 2.06
CA ASP A 198 -8.07 11.96 3.51
C ASP A 198 -9.46 11.46 3.93
N LEU A 199 -10.52 11.83 3.18
CA LEU A 199 -11.87 11.31 3.43
C LEU A 199 -11.96 9.79 3.20
N ILE A 200 -11.30 9.27 2.16
CA ILE A 200 -11.23 7.83 1.89
C ILE A 200 -10.61 7.09 3.08
N ARG A 201 -9.50 7.59 3.63
CA ARG A 201 -8.83 6.97 4.80
C ARG A 201 -9.73 6.94 6.02
N VAL A 202 -10.47 8.01 6.30
CA VAL A 202 -11.44 8.04 7.42
C VAL A 202 -12.47 6.92 7.26
N VAL A 203 -13.00 6.72 6.06
CA VAL A 203 -13.98 5.67 5.78
C VAL A 203 -13.37 4.25 5.79
N GLU A 204 -12.10 4.12 5.43
CA GLU A 204 -11.35 2.86 5.58
C GLU A 204 -11.09 2.52 7.04
N GLU A 205 -10.86 3.53 7.88
CA GLU A 205 -10.63 3.39 9.32
C GLU A 205 -11.93 3.03 10.06
N ASP A 206 -13.06 3.64 9.68
CA ASP A 206 -14.38 3.33 10.23
C ASP A 206 -15.44 3.06 9.13
N PRO A 207 -15.88 1.79 8.95
CA PRO A 207 -16.93 1.45 8.01
C PRO A 207 -18.29 2.14 8.24
N ARG A 208 -18.57 2.60 9.47
CA ARG A 208 -19.82 3.28 9.83
C ARG A 208 -19.96 4.61 9.09
N ASP A 209 -18.83 5.29 8.86
CA ASP A 209 -18.73 6.57 8.17
C ASP A 209 -19.07 6.50 6.69
N LEU A 210 -19.01 5.30 6.08
CA LEU A 210 -19.36 5.12 4.68
C LEU A 210 -20.77 5.63 4.38
N THR A 211 -21.71 5.50 5.32
CA THR A 211 -23.10 5.93 5.09
C THR A 211 -23.19 7.43 4.81
N ALA A 212 -22.46 8.23 5.60
CA ALA A 212 -22.45 9.68 5.46
C ALA A 212 -21.49 10.16 4.35
N ALA A 213 -20.38 9.45 4.12
CA ALA A 213 -19.40 9.77 3.09
C ALA A 213 -19.79 9.31 1.67
N ARG A 214 -20.74 8.36 1.52
CA ARG A 214 -21.14 7.76 0.24
C ARG A 214 -21.48 8.80 -0.83
N LYS A 215 -22.20 9.86 -0.48
CA LYS A 215 -22.58 10.92 -1.42
C LYS A 215 -21.34 11.59 -2.03
N TYR A 216 -20.31 11.82 -1.24
CA TYR A 216 -19.07 12.43 -1.65
C TYR A 216 -18.26 11.48 -2.54
N LEU A 217 -18.03 10.25 -2.08
CA LEU A 217 -17.18 9.28 -2.77
C LEU A 217 -17.79 8.74 -4.08
N VAL A 218 -19.12 8.67 -4.19
CA VAL A 218 -19.78 8.11 -5.38
C VAL A 218 -20.32 9.19 -6.29
N VAL A 219 -21.14 10.11 -5.76
CA VAL A 219 -21.87 11.08 -6.60
C VAL A 219 -20.95 12.24 -6.97
N TYR A 220 -20.27 12.84 -5.98
CA TYR A 220 -19.45 14.01 -6.23
C TYR A 220 -18.16 13.66 -6.99
N LEU A 221 -17.48 12.56 -6.67
CA LEU A 221 -16.30 12.14 -7.45
C LEU A 221 -16.65 11.79 -8.91
N ARG A 222 -17.79 11.13 -9.15
CA ARG A 222 -18.22 10.84 -10.53
C ARG A 222 -18.53 12.13 -11.28
N GLY A 223 -19.24 13.07 -10.64
CA GLY A 223 -19.49 14.39 -11.21
C GLY A 223 -18.20 15.19 -11.48
N ALA A 224 -17.25 15.16 -10.55
CA ALA A 224 -15.96 15.81 -10.68
C ALA A 224 -15.13 15.21 -11.84
N ARG A 225 -15.17 13.89 -12.00
CA ARG A 225 -14.55 13.18 -13.14
C ARG A 225 -15.14 13.62 -14.46
N ASP A 226 -16.48 13.66 -14.56
CA ASP A 226 -17.15 14.05 -15.79
C ASP A 226 -16.90 15.54 -16.14
N ALA A 227 -16.88 16.41 -15.13
CA ALA A 227 -16.49 17.81 -15.29
C ALA A 227 -15.02 17.95 -15.75
N THR A 228 -14.11 17.16 -15.18
CA THR A 228 -12.69 17.16 -15.58
C THR A 228 -12.51 16.73 -17.03
N VAL A 229 -13.24 15.70 -17.48
CA VAL A 229 -13.21 15.27 -18.89
C VAL A 229 -13.72 16.38 -19.81
N LYS A 230 -14.87 17.00 -19.49
CA LYS A 230 -15.43 18.10 -20.29
C LYS A 230 -14.50 19.31 -20.34
N PHE A 231 -13.93 19.69 -19.20
CA PHE A 231 -12.93 20.76 -19.12
C PHE A 231 -11.74 20.45 -20.03
N ALA A 232 -11.15 19.25 -19.92
CA ALA A 232 -10.01 18.86 -20.72
C ALA A 232 -10.31 18.90 -22.22
N ASP A 233 -11.49 18.43 -22.64
CA ASP A 233 -11.89 18.43 -24.05
C ASP A 233 -12.13 19.85 -24.61
N ILE A 234 -12.68 20.76 -23.80
CA ILE A 234 -12.88 22.17 -24.21
C ILE A 234 -11.53 22.87 -24.26
N TYR A 235 -10.76 22.79 -23.17
CA TYR A 235 -9.51 23.53 -23.02
C TYR A 235 -8.44 23.09 -24.02
N ALA A 236 -8.32 21.80 -24.31
CA ALA A 236 -7.37 21.30 -25.32
C ALA A 236 -7.67 21.78 -26.74
N ARG A 237 -8.93 22.14 -27.05
CA ARG A 237 -9.34 22.61 -28.38
C ARG A 237 -9.24 24.13 -28.54
N SER A 238 -9.65 24.88 -27.52
CA SER A 238 -9.84 26.34 -27.64
C SER A 238 -8.97 27.16 -26.68
N GLY A 239 -8.36 26.55 -25.66
CA GLY A 239 -7.67 27.28 -24.58
C GLY A 239 -8.61 28.20 -23.80
N ASP A 240 -9.91 27.88 -23.73
CA ASP A 240 -10.94 28.73 -23.14
C ASP A 240 -10.66 29.07 -21.65
N ALA A 241 -10.40 30.35 -21.39
CA ALA A 241 -10.11 30.85 -20.06
C ALA A 241 -11.31 30.78 -19.11
N GLN A 242 -12.54 30.88 -19.62
CA GLN A 242 -13.75 30.77 -18.80
C GLN A 242 -13.95 29.33 -18.34
N ALA A 243 -13.81 28.37 -19.26
CA ALA A 243 -13.88 26.95 -18.91
C ALA A 243 -12.83 26.56 -17.85
N LYS A 244 -11.63 27.15 -17.90
CA LYS A 244 -10.60 27.00 -16.86
C LYS A 244 -11.05 27.61 -15.53
N ALA A 245 -11.56 28.84 -15.53
CA ALA A 245 -12.00 29.50 -14.30
C ALA A 245 -13.12 28.72 -13.61
N ASP A 246 -14.13 28.27 -14.37
CA ASP A 246 -15.27 27.51 -13.85
C ASP A 246 -14.82 26.14 -13.29
N TYR A 247 -13.88 25.47 -13.97
CA TYR A 247 -13.33 24.20 -13.47
C TYR A 247 -12.52 24.37 -12.19
N LEU A 248 -11.70 25.42 -12.09
CA LEU A 248 -10.94 25.71 -10.88
C LEU A 248 -11.88 26.04 -9.71
N ALA A 249 -12.93 26.84 -9.93
CA ALA A 249 -13.93 27.12 -8.91
C ALA A 249 -14.64 25.83 -8.42
N LEU A 250 -14.98 24.92 -9.34
CA LEU A 250 -15.54 23.61 -8.97
C LEU A 250 -14.58 22.81 -8.08
N LEU A 251 -13.28 22.78 -8.41
CA LEU A 251 -12.29 22.07 -7.59
C LEU A 251 -12.16 22.69 -6.19
N ASP A 252 -12.23 24.02 -6.08
CA ASP A 252 -12.19 24.73 -4.81
C ASP A 252 -13.40 24.38 -3.94
N ASP A 253 -14.61 24.41 -4.51
CA ASP A 253 -15.84 24.03 -3.82
C ASP A 253 -15.78 22.56 -3.35
N LEU A 254 -15.30 21.65 -4.19
CA LEU A 254 -15.16 20.24 -3.84
C LEU A 254 -14.13 20.04 -2.72
N ASP A 255 -13.00 20.73 -2.76
CA ASP A 255 -11.94 20.69 -1.75
C ASP A 255 -12.50 21.10 -0.37
N GLU A 256 -13.23 22.22 -0.30
CA GLU A 256 -13.84 22.70 0.93
C GLU A 256 -14.90 21.73 1.47
N ASN A 257 -15.77 21.22 0.60
CA ASN A 257 -16.85 20.30 0.97
C ASN A 257 -16.31 18.95 1.49
N PHE A 258 -15.27 18.41 0.86
CA PHE A 258 -14.64 17.17 1.33
C PHE A 258 -13.90 17.39 2.64
N ALA A 259 -13.12 18.45 2.76
CA ALA A 259 -12.43 18.80 4.00
C ALA A 259 -13.40 19.03 5.18
N ALA A 260 -14.57 19.62 4.90
CA ALA A 260 -15.63 19.79 5.90
C ALA A 260 -16.22 18.45 6.34
N ARG A 261 -16.48 17.52 5.39
CA ARG A 261 -16.98 16.18 5.74
C ARG A 261 -15.98 15.37 6.55
N THR A 262 -14.70 15.39 6.19
CA THR A 262 -13.63 14.72 6.96
C THR A 262 -13.59 15.23 8.40
N ARG A 263 -13.66 16.56 8.60
CA ARG A 263 -13.69 17.16 9.93
C ARG A 263 -14.94 16.78 10.73
N ALA A 264 -16.10 16.69 10.08
CA ALA A 264 -17.34 16.28 10.74
C ALA A 264 -17.26 14.84 11.28
N SER A 265 -16.77 13.89 10.47
CA SER A 265 -16.52 12.50 10.89
C SER A 265 -15.63 12.42 12.14
N LEU A 266 -14.49 13.12 12.14
CA LEU A 266 -13.56 13.10 13.28
C LEU A 266 -14.14 13.72 14.57
N LEU A 267 -15.15 14.59 14.46
CA LEU A 267 -15.84 15.17 15.61
C LEU A 267 -16.91 14.23 16.16
N GLU A 268 -17.61 13.50 15.29
CA GLU A 268 -18.59 12.46 15.67
C GLU A 268 -17.89 11.39 16.52
N ASP A 269 -16.71 10.91 16.11
CA ASP A 269 -15.91 9.93 16.86
C ASP A 269 -15.51 10.38 18.27
N ARG A 270 -15.16 11.67 18.43
CA ARG A 270 -14.82 12.22 19.76
C ARG A 270 -16.06 12.30 20.66
N GLY A 271 -17.23 12.53 20.08
CA GLY A 271 -18.50 12.51 20.79
C GLY A 271 -18.79 11.12 21.33
N ASP A 272 -18.70 10.11 20.46
CA ASP A 272 -18.91 8.69 20.82
C ASP A 272 -17.99 8.26 21.99
N LEU A 273 -16.68 8.56 21.90
CA LEU A 273 -15.72 8.24 22.95
C LEU A 273 -16.05 8.93 24.29
N THR A 274 -16.49 10.19 24.25
CA THR A 274 -16.85 10.93 25.47
C THR A 274 -18.05 10.28 26.15
N VAL A 275 -19.07 9.91 25.38
CA VAL A 275 -20.25 9.21 25.89
C VAL A 275 -19.87 7.84 26.46
N GLU A 276 -19.02 7.07 25.79
CA GLU A 276 -18.55 5.77 26.31
C GLU A 276 -17.78 5.92 27.62
N ILE A 277 -16.89 6.92 27.75
CA ILE A 277 -16.18 7.22 28.99
C ILE A 277 -17.15 7.57 30.11
N ASP A 278 -18.16 8.39 29.83
CA ASP A 278 -19.16 8.79 30.83
C ASP A 278 -20.02 7.59 31.27
N VAL A 279 -20.43 6.73 30.33
CA VAL A 279 -21.13 5.48 30.64
C VAL A 279 -20.27 4.55 31.48
N LEU A 280 -18.98 4.41 31.16
CA LEU A 280 -18.05 3.60 31.94
C LEU A 280 -17.86 4.17 33.35
N ARG A 281 -17.74 5.49 33.49
CA ARG A 281 -17.68 6.15 34.81
C ARG A 281 -18.96 5.92 35.62
N GLU A 282 -20.12 5.99 35.00
CA GLU A 282 -21.39 5.71 35.68
C GLU A 282 -21.50 4.24 36.11
N ARG A 283 -21.05 3.30 35.27
CA ARG A 283 -20.98 1.87 35.63
C ARG A 283 -19.99 1.63 36.78
N LEU A 284 -18.78 2.18 36.70
CA LEU A 284 -17.77 2.06 37.77
C LEU A 284 -18.27 2.67 39.09
N ALA A 285 -18.99 3.80 39.03
CA ALA A 285 -19.60 4.42 40.20
C ALA A 285 -20.73 3.56 40.81
N ARG A 286 -21.51 2.85 39.98
CA ARG A 286 -22.53 1.90 40.45
C ARG A 286 -21.96 0.59 40.97
N GLU A 287 -20.83 0.14 40.42
CA GLU A 287 -20.17 -1.11 40.80
C GLU A 287 -19.19 -0.92 41.98
N GLY A 288 -19.02 0.30 42.49
CA GLY A 288 -18.32 0.58 43.75
C GLY A 288 -16.82 0.30 43.74
N VAL A 289 -16.19 0.27 42.55
CA VAL A 289 -14.74 0.07 42.43
C VAL A 289 -14.03 1.40 42.70
N HIS A 290 -13.85 1.71 43.98
CA HIS A 290 -12.82 2.65 44.40
C HIS A 290 -11.48 1.92 44.33
N SER A 291 -10.67 2.28 43.32
CA SER A 291 -9.26 1.91 43.30
C SER A 291 -8.59 2.51 44.53
N GLU A 292 -8.18 1.67 45.49
CA GLU A 292 -7.13 2.03 46.45
C GLU A 292 -5.81 2.31 45.73
#